data_AF-A0A2V6MHA2-F1
#
_entry.id   AF-A0A2V6MHA2-F1
#
_cell.length_a   1.000
_cell.length_b   1.000
_cell.length_c   1.000
_cell.angle_alpha   90.00
_cell.angle_beta   90.00
_cell.angle_gamma   90.00
#
_symmetry.space_group_name_H-M   'P 1'
#
loop_
_entity.id
_entity.type
_entity.pdbx_description
1 polymer ?
#
loop_
_entity_poly.entity_id
_entity_poly.type
_entity_poly.pdbx_seq_one_letter_code
_entity_poly.pdbx_strand_id
1 'polypeptide(L)' 'MRKRGWNDEITETLKRRKKEAGMADRSEIDTMFAFIDIDEGRSATTNYS' A
#
# COMPACT_ATOMS: atom_id res chain seq x y z
N MET A 1 21.47 -7.46 -8.76
CA MET A 1 20.49 -6.72 -9.60
C MET A 1 19.16 -6.67 -8.85
N ARG A 2 18.83 -5.55 -8.18
CA ARG A 2 17.46 -5.28 -7.71
C ARG A 2 16.72 -4.60 -8.86
N LYS A 3 15.54 -5.08 -9.25
CA LYS A 3 14.72 -4.44 -10.30
C LYS A 3 14.36 -3.03 -9.83
N ARG A 4 15.03 -2.03 -10.42
CA ARG A 4 14.83 -0.60 -10.13
C ARG A 4 13.41 -0.24 -10.57
N GLY A 5 12.55 0.07 -9.61
CA GLY A 5 11.17 0.53 -9.86
C GLY A 5 10.05 -0.25 -9.17
N TRP A 6 10.25 -1.50 -8.73
CA TRP A 6 9.14 -2.27 -8.13
C TRP A 6 9.09 -2.16 -6.60
N ASN A 7 10.21 -1.96 -5.90
CA ASN A 7 10.24 -2.16 -4.44
C ASN A 7 11.04 -1.13 -3.62
N ASP A 8 11.63 -0.10 -4.25
CA ASP A 8 12.39 0.95 -3.53
C ASP A 8 11.56 2.25 -3.42
N GLU A 9 11.10 2.83 -4.53
CA GLU A 9 10.36 4.10 -4.51
C GLU A 9 8.90 3.96 -4.04
N ILE A 10 8.23 2.87 -4.46
CA ILE A 10 6.82 2.64 -4.11
C ILE A 10 6.69 2.30 -2.63
N THR A 11 7.68 1.60 -2.04
CA THR A 11 7.69 1.21 -0.63
C THR A 11 7.81 2.41 0.30
N GLU A 12 8.72 3.35 0.00
CA GLU A 12 8.85 4.57 0.80
C GLU A 12 7.65 5.52 0.59
N THR A 13 7.13 5.60 -0.64
CA THR A 13 5.91 6.37 -0.93
C THR A 13 4.69 5.77 -0.22
N LEU A 14 4.57 4.45 -0.19
CA LEU A 14 3.50 3.73 0.48
C LEU A 14 3.56 3.94 1.99
N LYS A 15 4.75 3.81 2.60
CA LYS A 15 4.94 4.10 4.04
C LYS A 15 4.56 5.55 4.37
N ARG A 16 4.99 6.51 3.54
CA ARG A 16 4.65 7.93 3.73
C ARG A 16 3.14 8.15 3.64
N ARG A 17 2.49 7.65 2.59
CA ARG A 17 1.04 7.77 2.40
C ARG A 17 0.23 7.06 3.48
N LYS A 18 0.63 5.85 3.89
CA LYS A 18 0.03 5.13 5.03
C LYS A 18 0.13 5.95 6.32
N LYS A 19 1.28 6.60 6.57
CA LYS A 19 1.45 7.48 7.73
C LYS A 19 0.55 8.73 7.64
N GLU A 20 0.47 9.37 6.48
CA GLU A 20 -0.37 10.54 6.24
C GLU A 20 -1.87 10.22 6.39
N ALA A 21 -2.31 9.05 5.94
CA ALA A 21 -3.69 8.58 6.06
C ALA A 21 -4.03 7.95 7.44
N GLY A 22 -3.08 7.88 8.38
CA GLY A 22 -3.30 7.23 9.69
C GLY A 22 -3.42 5.70 9.62
N MET A 23 -2.93 5.08 8.55
CA MET A 23 -3.01 3.64 8.25
C MET A 23 -1.65 2.94 8.36
N ALA A 24 -0.71 3.52 9.12
CA ALA A 24 0.63 2.97 9.30
C ALA A 24 0.61 1.54 9.88
N ASP A 25 -0.30 1.27 10.82
CA ASP A 25 -0.43 -0.03 11.51
C ASP A 25 -1.23 -1.07 10.71
N ARG A 26 -1.77 -0.72 9.53
CA ARG A 26 -2.57 -1.63 8.71
C ARG A 26 -1.66 -2.53 7.89
N SER A 27 -1.26 -3.67 8.45
CA SER A 27 -0.41 -4.68 7.80
C SER A 27 -1.06 -5.33 6.58
N GLU A 28 -2.39 -5.28 6.46
CA GLU A 28 -3.14 -5.72 5.27
C GLU A 28 -2.85 -4.89 4.00
N ILE A 29 -2.23 -3.72 4.15
CA ILE A 29 -1.90 -2.82 3.04
C ILE A 29 -0.43 -3.00 2.63
N ASP A 30 -0.18 -4.03 1.82
CA ASP A 30 1.17 -4.37 1.31
C ASP A 30 1.49 -3.74 -0.05
N THR A 31 0.49 -3.19 -0.75
CA THR A 31 0.67 -2.58 -2.07
C THR A 31 0.01 -1.21 -2.15
N MET A 32 0.49 -0.38 -3.09
CA MET A 32 -0.13 0.91 -3.37
C MET A 32 -1.59 0.78 -3.83
N PHE A 33 -1.94 -0.31 -4.51
CA PHE A 33 -3.33 -0.59 -4.92
C PHE A 33 -4.24 -0.82 -3.70
N ALA A 34 -3.81 -1.66 -2.76
CA ALA A 34 -4.55 -1.87 -1.51
C ALA A 34 -4.68 -0.57 -0.70
N PHE A 35 -3.67 0.30 -0.75
CA PHE A 35 -3.73 1.61 -0.11
C PHE A 35 -4.79 2.49 -0.78
N ILE A 36 -4.78 2.59 -2.12
CA ILE A 36 -5.75 3.38 -2.88
C ILE A 36 -7.16 2.86 -2.67
N ASP A 37 -7.37 1.54 -2.68
CA ASP A 37 -8.68 0.95 -2.42
C ASP A 37 -9.23 1.39 -1.06
N ILE A 38 -8.42 1.31 -0.02
CA ILE A 38 -8.82 1.74 1.33
C ILE A 38 -9.00 3.25 1.43
N ASP A 39 -8.12 4.04 0.81
CA ASP A 39 -8.18 5.50 0.77
C ASP A 39 -9.47 5.98 0.06
N GLU A 40 -9.91 5.27 -0.97
CA GLU A 40 -11.15 5.50 -1.70
C GLU A 40 -12.39 4.89 -0.99
N GLY A 41 -12.22 4.31 0.20
CA GLY A 41 -13.30 3.72 1.00
C GLY A 41 -13.76 2.33 0.54
N ARG A 42 -13.03 1.68 -0.36
CA ARG A 42 -13.21 0.26 -0.69
C ARG A 42 -12.57 -0.61 0.39
N SER A 43 -13.14 -1.78 0.63
CA SER A 43 -12.46 -2.80 1.44
C SER A 43 -11.24 -3.29 0.67
N ALA A 44 -10.09 -3.48 1.34
CA ALA A 44 -8.99 -4.28 0.80
C ALA A 44 -9.42 -5.75 0.78
N THR A 45 -10.40 -6.07 -0.06
CA THR A 45 -10.87 -7.43 -0.27
C THR A 45 -9.77 -8.18 -1.01
N THR A 46 -8.87 -8.74 -0.22
CA THR A 46 -8.08 -9.92 -0.59
C THR A 46 -9.05 -11.08 -0.66
N ASN A 47 -9.75 -11.19 -1.78
CA ASN A 47 -10.33 -12.45 -2.25
C ASN A 47 -9.84 -12.62 -3.69
N TYR A 48 -8.53 -12.83 -3.83
CA TYR A 48 -8.02 -13.52 -5.02
C TYR A 48 -8.21 -15.01 -4.74
N SER A 49 -9.44 -15.49 -4.98
CA SER A 49 -9.73 -16.93 -5.08
C SER A 49 -9.23 -17.50 -6.40
#